data_AF-A0A9E2HYM9-F1
#
_entry.id   AF-A0A9E2HYM9-F1
#
_cell.length_a   1.000
_cell.length_b   1.000
_cell.length_c   1.000
_cell.angle_alpha   90.00
_cell.angle_beta   90.00
_cell.angle_gamma   90.00
#
_symmetry.space_group_name_H-M   'P 1'
#
loop_
_entity.id
_entity.type
_entity.pdbx_description
1 polymer ?
#
loop_
_entity_poly.entity_id
_entity_poly.type
_entity_poly.pdbx_seq_one_letter_code
_entity_poly.pdbx_strand_id
1 'polypeptide(L)' 'IRKNGKYYVFGVSEFEGEYEPIAVDAEVLDNNTYIIKSGLNKGDEVVDNALFMMDSDAQINGLY' A
#
# COMPACT_ATOMS: atom_id res chain seq x y z
N ILE A 1 -4.93 -1.08 -0.76
CA ILE A 1 -5.78 -2.29 -0.88
C ILE A 1 -6.18 -2.80 0.51
N ARG A 2 -7.37 -3.40 0.67
CA ARG A 2 -7.79 -4.02 1.94
C ARG A 2 -7.69 -5.55 1.81
N LYS A 3 -6.96 -6.19 2.71
CA LYS A 3 -6.71 -7.65 2.69
C LYS A 3 -6.75 -8.20 4.11
N ASN A 4 -7.54 -9.25 4.35
CA ASN A 4 -7.71 -9.86 5.67
C ASN A 4 -8.03 -8.84 6.79
N GLY A 5 -8.82 -7.81 6.48
CA GLY A 5 -9.18 -6.77 7.44
C GLY A 5 -8.11 -5.70 7.68
N LYS A 6 -6.91 -5.83 7.12
CA LYS A 6 -5.82 -4.83 7.18
C LYS A 6 -5.78 -4.00 5.89
N TYR A 7 -5.26 -2.78 5.98
CA TYR A 7 -4.98 -1.94 4.83
C TYR A 7 -3.51 -1.98 4.48
N TYR A 8 -3.22 -2.01 3.18
CA TYR A 8 -1.88 -2.01 2.63
C TYR A 8 -1.77 -0.95 1.54
N VAL A 9 -0.63 -0.30 1.49
CA VAL A 9 -0.18 0.58 0.39
C VAL A 9 1.11 0.00 -0.17
N PHE A 10 1.46 0.35 -1.40
CA PHE A 10 2.74 -0.06 -1.98
C PHE A 10 3.65 1.16 -2.03
N GLY A 11 4.71 1.14 -1.21
CA GLY A 11 5.72 2.19 -1.19
C GLY A 11 6.76 1.96 -2.30
N VAL A 12 7.31 3.06 -2.81
CA VAL A 12 8.45 3.01 -3.72
C VAL A 12 9.71 2.74 -2.88
N SER A 13 10.48 1.70 -3.20
CA SER A 13 11.74 1.42 -2.51
C SER A 13 12.88 2.31 -3.06
N GLU A 14 14.11 2.14 -2.55
CA GLU A 14 15.29 2.82 -3.10
C GLU A 14 15.62 2.40 -4.55
N PHE A 15 15.04 1.29 -5.04
CA PHE A 15 15.25 0.76 -6.38
C PHE A 15 14.03 0.98 -7.27
N GLU A 16 14.22 1.67 -8.40
CA GLU A 16 13.15 1.87 -9.38
C GLU A 16 12.58 0.52 -9.86
N GLY A 17 11.26 0.35 -9.72
CA GLY A 17 10.54 -0.86 -10.11
C GLY A 17 10.34 -1.87 -8.98
N GLU A 18 10.93 -1.67 -7.81
CA GLU A 18 10.65 -2.45 -6.62
C GLU A 18 9.62 -1.74 -5.73
N TYR A 19 8.57 -2.47 -5.36
CA TYR A 19 7.46 -1.96 -4.58
C TYR A 19 7.17 -2.91 -3.42
N GLU A 20 7.18 -2.37 -2.21
CA GLU A 20 6.94 -3.18 -1.02
C GLU A 20 5.57 -2.86 -0.41
N PRO A 21 4.81 -3.90 0.01
CA PRO A 21 3.56 -3.69 0.71
C PRO A 21 3.81 -3.19 2.14
N ILE A 22 3.34 -1.98 2.43
CA ILE A 22 3.39 -1.37 3.75
C ILE A 22 2.02 -1.48 4.38
N ALA A 23 1.93 -2.11 5.55
CA ALA A 23 0.70 -2.14 6.32
C ALA A 23 0.43 -0.76 6.93
N VAL A 24 -0.78 -0.25 6.72
CA VAL A 24 -1.21 1.06 7.23
C VAL A 24 -2.44 0.91 8.10
N ASP A 25 -2.55 1.76 9.11
CA ASP A 25 -3.81 2.01 9.79
C ASP A 25 -4.53 3.14 9.06
N ALA A 26 -5.67 2.82 8.45
CA ALA A 26 -6.42 3.73 7.62
C ALA A 26 -7.90 3.76 8.03
N GLU A 27 -8.45 4.97 8.11
CA GLU A 27 -9.87 5.22 8.32
C GLU A 27 -10.50 5.77 7.03
N VAL A 28 -11.68 5.27 6.67
CA VAL A 28 -12.41 5.76 5.48
C VAL A 28 -12.89 7.18 5.77
N LEU A 29 -12.52 8.14 4.92
CA LEU A 29 -13.02 9.51 5.00
C LEU A 29 -14.22 9.70 4.08
N ASP A 30 -14.12 9.25 2.84
CA ASP A 30 -15.20 9.20 1.87
C ASP A 30 -15.04 8.02 0.90
N ASN A 31 -15.86 7.95 -0.15
CA ASN A 31 -15.85 6.83 -1.09
C ASN A 31 -14.50 6.64 -1.83
N ASN A 32 -13.69 7.69 -1.92
CA ASN A 32 -12.44 7.71 -2.68
C ASN A 32 -11.22 8.01 -1.81
N THR A 33 -11.40 8.52 -0.58
CA THR A 33 -10.29 8.98 0.27
C THR A 33 -10.27 8.31 1.64
N TYR A 34 -9.05 8.18 2.17
CA TYR A 34 -8.75 7.56 3.46
C TYR A 34 -7.82 8.47 4.26
N ILE A 35 -8.00 8.48 5.59
CA ILE A 35 -7.06 9.09 6.53
C ILE A 35 -6.07 8.02 6.98
N ILE A 36 -4.78 8.25 6.75
CA ILE A 36 -3.71 7.40 7.28
C ILE A 36 -3.38 7.85 8.70
N LYS A 37 -3.55 6.93 9.67
CA LYS A 37 -3.23 7.15 11.09
C LYS A 37 -1.81 6.72 11.44
N SER A 38 -1.30 5.68 10.78
CA SER A 38 0.07 5.18 10.96
C SER A 38 0.52 4.33 9.77
N GLY A 39 1.84 4.12 9.67
CA GLY A 39 2.46 3.30 8.62
C GLY A 39 3.07 4.10 7.46
N LEU A 40 2.77 5.39 7.34
CA LEU A 40 3.39 6.31 6.38
C LEU A 40 3.69 7.65 7.05
N ASN A 41 4.67 8.37 6.50
CA ASN A 41 4.98 9.75 6.82
C ASN A 41 4.49 10.69 5.73
N LYS A 42 4.35 11.97 6.09
CA LYS A 42 4.00 13.00 5.11
C LYS A 42 5.16 13.18 4.12
N GLY A 43 4.85 13.03 2.84
CA GLY A 43 5.83 13.12 1.75
C GLY A 43 6.24 11.76 1.20
N ASP A 44 5.82 10.66 1.82
CA ASP A 44 6.05 9.32 1.29
C ASP A 44 5.24 9.13 0.00
N GLU A 45 5.91 8.60 -1.02
CA GLU A 45 5.28 8.26 -2.30
C GLU A 45 4.74 6.83 -2.25
N VAL A 46 3.52 6.68 -2.75
CA VAL A 46 2.85 5.38 -2.84
C VAL A 46 2.26 5.21 -4.23
N VAL A 47 2.16 3.95 -4.64
CA VAL A 47 1.58 3.58 -5.92
C VAL A 47 0.05 3.79 -5.89
N ASP A 48 -0.48 4.55 -6.84
CA ASP A 48 -1.91 4.85 -7.00
C ASP A 48 -2.57 4.09 -8.17
N ASN A 49 -1.77 3.48 -9.05
CA ASN A 49 -2.20 2.75 -10.24
C ASN A 49 -1.65 1.31 -10.23
N ALA A 50 -2.14 0.43 -11.12
CA ALA A 50 -1.58 -0.92 -11.26
C ALA A 50 -1.57 -1.80 -9.98
N LEU A 51 -2.34 -1.46 -8.95
CA LEU A 51 -2.37 -2.14 -7.64
C LEU A 51 -2.62 -3.65 -7.74
N PHE A 52 -3.35 -4.10 -8.76
CA PHE A 52 -3.60 -5.52 -9.01
C PHE A 52 -2.30 -6.29 -9.35
N MET A 53 -1.41 -5.68 -10.14
CA MET A 53 -0.13 -6.30 -10.49
C MET A 53 0.78 -6.38 -9.27
N MET A 54 0.83 -5.30 -8.47
CA MET A 54 1.62 -5.25 -7.23
C MET A 54 1.13 -6.25 -6.19
N ASP A 55 -0.19 -6.38 -6.01
CA ASP A 55 -0.75 -7.38 -5.11
C ASP A 55 -0.45 -8.81 -5.58
N SER A 56 -0.45 -9.07 -6.90
CA SER A 56 -0.11 -10.40 -7.43
C SER A 56 1.35 -10.76 -7.18
N ASP A 57 2.27 -9.83 -7.42
CA ASP A 57 3.70 -10.03 -7.16
C ASP A 57 3.97 -10.28 -5.67
N ALA A 58 3.40 -9.44 -4.79
CA ALA A 58 3.58 -9.58 -3.35
C ALA A 58 2.99 -10.88 -2.78
N GLN A 59 1.90 -11.41 -3.36
CA GLN A 59 1.38 -12.74 -3.02
C GLN A 59 2.34 -13.86 -3.42
N ILE A 60 2.86 -13.81 -4.66
CA ILE A 60 3.78 -14.83 -5.19
C ILE A 60 5.06 -14.86 -4.35
N ASN A 61 5.55 -13.69 -3.96
CA ASN A 61 6.77 -13.51 -3.18
C ASN A 61 6.58 -13.66 -1.66
N GLY A 62 5.34 -13.85 -1.17
CA GLY A 62 5.06 -14.06 0.26
C GLY A 62 5.37 -12.83 1.14
N LEU A 63 5.20 -11.63 0.60
CA LEU A 63 5.54 -10.37 1.29
C LEU A 63 4.51 -9.96 2.36
N TYR A 64 3.42 -10.71 2.52
CA TYR A 64 2.47 -10.60 3.64
C TYR A 64 1.75 -11.92 3.93
#